data_AF-A0A1R3UFL2-F1
#
_entry.id   AF-A0A1R3UFL2-F1
#
_cell.length_a   1.000
_cell.length_b   1.000
_cell.length_c   1.000
_cell.angle_alpha   90.00
_cell.angle_beta   90.00
_cell.angle_gamma   90.00
#
_symmetry.space_group_name_H-M   'P 1'
#
loop_
_entity.id
_entity.type
_entity.pdbx_description
1 polymer ?
#
loop_
_entity_poly.entity_id
_entity_poly.type
_entity_poly.pdbx_seq_one_letter_code
_entity_poly.pdbx_strand_id
1 'polypeptide(L)'
;MNATTMTPAQAVRTHPAVRRAHETLHRALETATDPQVRSALDRLADTLRIDPTLALDRETQFTLDLIMELRRQIGTLTRKADRARERAGLLADPDLDSDERTSRISRLGKIDPGAIEEESEARERLDQKVDELAGRARPDWDTPERLSELAHTLLPCGKEVQREAARLRSSLQAAAALAPNDPQVRQFQDLAEQMHTLGRTMQRER
;
A
#
# COMPACT_ATOMS: atom_id res chain seq x y z
N MET A 1 18.32 19.28 -29.94
CA MET A 1 18.07 18.80 -28.57
C MET A 1 17.67 17.34 -28.68
N ASN A 2 18.56 16.41 -28.31
CA ASN A 2 18.27 14.98 -28.40
C ASN A 2 17.29 14.62 -27.29
N ALA A 3 16.07 14.21 -27.65
CA ALA A 3 15.14 13.62 -26.70
C ALA A 3 15.74 12.32 -26.19
N THR A 4 16.29 12.33 -24.97
CA THR A 4 16.84 11.14 -24.34
C THR A 4 15.72 10.10 -24.21
N THR A 5 15.78 9.05 -25.01
CA THR A 5 14.76 7.99 -25.00
C THR A 5 14.85 7.26 -23.67
N MET A 6 13.87 7.48 -22.80
CA MET A 6 13.81 6.85 -21.47
C MET A 6 13.63 5.33 -21.64
N THR A 7 14.49 4.54 -21.01
CA THR A 7 14.35 3.08 -21.05
C THR A 7 13.15 2.63 -20.21
N PRO A 8 12.53 1.47 -20.49
CA PRO A 8 11.42 0.95 -19.67
C PRO A 8 11.76 0.83 -18.18
N ALA A 9 12.98 0.38 -17.85
CA ALA A 9 13.46 0.32 -16.47
C ALA A 9 13.56 1.71 -15.81
N GLN A 10 14.00 2.74 -16.56
CA GLN A 10 13.99 4.12 -16.07
C GLN A 10 12.56 4.65 -15.88
N ALA A 11 11.63 4.29 -16.77
CA ALA A 11 10.22 4.65 -16.65
C ALA A 11 9.60 4.10 -15.35
N VAL A 12 9.88 2.83 -15.02
CA VAL A 12 9.45 2.21 -13.76
C VAL A 12 10.04 2.95 -12.55
N ARG A 13 11.37 3.12 -12.51
CA ARG A 13 12.05 3.74 -11.35
C ARG A 13 11.62 5.18 -11.09
N THR A 14 11.25 5.93 -12.13
CA THR A 14 10.77 7.31 -12.02
C THR A 14 9.25 7.42 -11.92
N HIS A 15 8.53 6.30 -11.95
CA HIS A 15 7.08 6.29 -11.88
C HIS A 15 6.58 6.89 -10.55
N PRO A 16 5.54 7.74 -10.57
CA PRO A 16 5.05 8.40 -9.35
C PRO A 16 4.69 7.44 -8.21
N ALA A 17 4.12 6.27 -8.52
CA ALA A 17 3.76 5.28 -7.50
C ALA A 17 4.99 4.67 -6.81
N VAL A 18 6.03 4.34 -7.59
CA VAL A 18 7.30 3.81 -7.08
C VAL A 18 7.97 4.85 -6.18
N ARG A 19 8.07 6.10 -6.66
CA ARG A 19 8.61 7.20 -5.87
C ARG A 19 7.83 7.41 -4.56
N ARG A 20 6.50 7.41 -4.62
CA ARG A 20 5.63 7.56 -3.44
C ARG A 20 5.84 6.43 -2.42
N ALA A 21 5.99 5.20 -2.88
CA ALA A 21 6.25 4.05 -2.01
C ALA A 21 7.60 4.23 -1.28
N HIS A 22 8.66 4.59 -2.00
CA HIS A 22 9.97 4.87 -1.39
C HIS A 22 9.94 6.05 -0.42
N GLU A 23 9.31 7.17 -0.79
CA GLU A 23 9.19 8.35 0.09
C GLU A 23 8.39 8.05 1.36
N THR A 24 7.33 7.26 1.25
CA THR A 24 6.51 6.86 2.41
C THR A 24 7.31 5.95 3.34
N LEU A 25 8.03 4.98 2.78
CA LEU A 25 8.85 4.06 3.54
C LEU A 25 10.05 4.76 4.21
N HIS A 26 10.68 5.70 3.50
CA HIS A 26 11.77 6.50 4.06
C HIS A 26 11.30 7.29 5.29
N ARG A 27 10.17 7.99 5.19
CA ARG A 27 9.58 8.71 6.34
C ARG A 27 9.18 7.76 7.49
N ALA A 28 8.70 6.56 7.16
CA ALA A 28 8.37 5.54 8.15
C ALA A 28 9.60 5.05 8.92
N LEU A 29 10.73 4.87 8.23
CA LEU A 29 12.03 4.47 8.80
C LEU A 29 12.65 5.57 9.67
N GLU A 30 12.57 6.84 9.26
CA GLU A 30 13.06 7.98 10.05
C GLU A 30 12.38 8.08 11.42
N THR A 31 11.11 7.69 11.48
CA THR A 31 10.28 7.82 12.69
C THR A 31 10.08 6.48 13.42
N ALA A 32 10.65 5.37 12.92
CA ALA A 32 10.58 4.07 13.57
C ALA A 32 11.66 3.94 14.66
N THR A 33 11.23 4.03 15.92
CA THR A 33 12.09 3.85 17.10
C THR A 33 12.13 2.40 17.60
N ASP A 34 11.11 1.61 17.27
CA ASP A 34 11.03 0.21 17.65
C ASP A 34 11.94 -0.65 16.75
N PRO A 35 12.88 -1.44 17.30
CA PRO A 35 13.84 -2.22 16.51
C PRO A 35 13.21 -3.27 15.59
N GLN A 36 12.14 -3.94 16.04
CA GLN A 36 11.48 -4.97 15.23
C GLN A 36 10.71 -4.33 14.07
N VAL A 37 9.95 -3.27 14.36
CA VAL A 37 9.25 -2.50 13.32
C VAL A 37 10.26 -1.93 12.32
N ARG A 38 11.38 -1.38 12.80
CA ARG A 38 12.44 -0.86 11.93
C ARG A 38 13.02 -1.96 11.04
N SER A 39 13.34 -3.13 11.60
CA SER A 39 13.84 -4.28 10.84
C SER A 39 12.84 -4.74 9.77
N ALA A 40 11.54 -4.75 10.06
CA ALA A 40 10.51 -5.09 9.08
C ALA A 40 10.46 -4.06 7.93
N LEU A 41 10.54 -2.76 8.25
CA LEU A 41 10.56 -1.69 7.26
C LEU A 41 11.84 -1.69 6.41
N ASP A 42 13.00 -2.02 6.99
CA ASP A 42 14.27 -2.14 6.27
C ASP A 42 14.18 -3.29 5.24
N ARG A 43 13.64 -4.45 5.64
CA ARG A 43 13.37 -5.56 4.71
C ARG A 43 12.43 -5.16 3.58
N LEU A 44 11.36 -4.43 3.89
CA LEU A 44 10.46 -3.90 2.87
C LEU A 44 11.16 -2.94 1.91
N ALA A 45 12.10 -2.12 2.41
CA ALA A 45 12.84 -1.17 1.59
C ALA A 45 13.77 -1.90 0.63
N ASP A 46 14.43 -2.95 1.10
CA ASP A 46 15.23 -3.83 0.25
C ASP A 46 14.37 -4.55 -0.78
N THR A 47 13.20 -5.05 -0.41
CA THR A 47 12.22 -5.66 -1.33
C THR A 47 11.86 -4.72 -2.49
N LEU A 48 11.48 -3.46 -2.19
CA LEU A 48 11.14 -2.47 -3.23
C LEU A 48 12.36 -2.00 -4.04
N ARG A 49 13.56 -2.07 -3.46
CA ARG A 49 14.81 -1.77 -4.17
C ARG A 49 15.18 -2.90 -5.14
N ILE A 50 14.96 -4.15 -4.75
CA ILE A 50 15.16 -5.34 -5.59
C ILE A 50 14.17 -5.33 -6.73
N ASP A 51 12.88 -5.10 -6.44
CA ASP A 51 11.79 -5.09 -7.42
C ASP A 51 10.88 -3.86 -7.23
N PRO A 52 11.14 -2.75 -7.95
CA PRO A 52 10.31 -1.56 -7.89
C PRO A 52 8.95 -1.75 -8.57
N THR A 53 8.78 -2.80 -9.40
CA THR A 53 7.51 -3.03 -10.11
C THR A 53 6.38 -3.42 -9.17
N LEU A 54 6.71 -3.99 -8.01
CA LEU A 54 5.76 -4.28 -6.94
C LEU A 54 4.91 -3.06 -6.57
N ALA A 55 5.48 -1.85 -6.54
CA ALA A 55 4.72 -0.64 -6.21
C ALA A 55 3.73 -0.19 -7.31
N LEU A 56 3.74 -0.81 -8.50
CA LEU A 56 2.78 -0.56 -9.57
C LEU A 56 1.52 -1.41 -9.45
N ASP A 57 1.61 -2.54 -8.75
CA ASP A 57 0.50 -3.44 -8.51
C ASP A 57 -0.44 -2.91 -7.42
N ARG A 58 -1.75 -2.99 -7.68
CA ARG A 58 -2.78 -2.44 -6.79
C ARG A 58 -2.88 -3.21 -5.48
N GLU A 59 -2.76 -4.53 -5.53
CA GLU A 59 -2.77 -5.35 -4.33
C GLU A 59 -1.57 -5.02 -3.44
N THR A 60 -0.39 -4.87 -4.04
CA THR A 60 0.80 -4.46 -3.33
C THR A 60 0.66 -3.05 -2.73
N GLN A 61 0.08 -2.08 -3.44
CA GLN A 61 -0.21 -0.75 -2.88
C GLN A 61 -1.11 -0.85 -1.64
N PHE A 62 -2.15 -1.67 -1.68
CA PHE A 62 -3.00 -1.91 -0.51
C PHE A 62 -2.21 -2.56 0.65
N THR A 63 -1.35 -3.53 0.36
CA THR A 63 -0.49 -4.16 1.37
C THR A 63 0.48 -3.15 1.98
N LEU A 64 1.08 -2.25 1.18
CA LEU A 64 1.93 -1.17 1.69
C LEU A 64 1.17 -0.24 2.64
N ASP A 65 -0.05 0.17 2.26
CA ASP A 65 -0.90 0.99 3.12
C ASP A 65 -1.25 0.26 4.43
N LEU A 66 -1.53 -1.05 4.37
CA LEU A 66 -1.77 -1.88 5.54
C LEU A 66 -0.54 -1.97 6.45
N ILE A 67 0.66 -2.15 5.89
CA ILE A 67 1.93 -2.15 6.66
C ILE A 67 2.10 -0.80 7.37
N MET A 68 1.83 0.33 6.70
CA MET A 68 1.92 1.65 7.33
C MET A 68 0.90 1.84 8.46
N GLU A 69 -0.31 1.30 8.31
CA GLU A 69 -1.32 1.32 9.35
C GLU A 69 -0.95 0.42 10.54
N LEU A 70 -0.46 -0.80 10.29
CA LEU A 70 0.02 -1.71 11.35
C LEU A 70 1.14 -1.06 12.16
N ARG A 71 2.12 -0.44 11.49
CA ARG A 71 3.17 0.36 12.14
C ARG A 71 2.58 1.42 13.08
N ARG A 72 1.59 2.18 12.61
CA ARG A 72 0.94 3.23 13.40
C ARG A 72 0.22 2.65 14.62
N GLN A 73 -0.46 1.52 14.45
CA GLN A 73 -1.16 0.81 15.52
C GLN A 73 -0.19 0.29 16.57
N ILE A 74 0.89 -0.36 16.16
CA ILE A 74 1.93 -0.87 17.08
C ILE A 74 2.44 0.25 17.99
N GLY A 75 2.78 1.43 17.45
CA GLY A 75 3.24 2.54 18.28
C GLY A 75 2.23 3.00 19.36
N THR A 76 0.94 2.81 19.12
CA THR A 76 -0.12 3.08 20.12
C THR A 76 -0.26 1.92 21.11
N LEU A 77 -0.19 0.68 20.63
CA LEU A 77 -0.33 -0.54 21.42
C LEU A 77 0.85 -0.73 22.38
N THR A 78 2.09 -0.42 21.96
CA THR A 78 3.28 -0.52 22.82
C THR A 78 3.09 0.21 24.13
N ARG A 79 2.57 1.46 24.11
CA ARG A 79 2.33 2.23 25.33
C ARG A 79 1.32 1.58 26.28
N LYS A 80 0.29 0.91 25.72
CA LYS A 80 -0.71 0.21 26.52
C LYS A 80 -0.16 -1.11 27.06
N ALA A 81 0.55 -1.85 26.21
CA ALA A 81 1.17 -3.12 26.54
C ALA A 81 2.26 -2.94 27.62
N ASP A 82 3.04 -1.86 27.58
CA ASP A 82 4.03 -1.56 28.61
C ASP A 82 3.39 -1.36 29.98
N ARG A 83 2.25 -0.66 30.07
CA ARG A 83 1.49 -0.53 31.32
C ARG A 83 0.92 -1.87 31.79
N ALA A 84 0.44 -2.70 30.86
CA ALA A 84 -0.06 -4.03 31.18
C ALA A 84 1.06 -4.95 31.69
N ARG A 85 2.25 -4.90 31.08
CA ARG A 85 3.46 -5.60 31.53
C ARG A 85 3.91 -5.11 32.90
N GLU A 86 3.95 -3.80 33.11
CA GLU A 86 4.31 -3.20 34.41
C GLU A 86 3.35 -3.66 35.52
N ARG A 87 2.05 -3.65 35.24
CA ARG A 87 1.04 -4.19 36.18
C ARG A 87 1.28 -5.67 36.47
N ALA A 88 1.51 -6.49 35.44
CA ALA A 88 1.76 -7.92 35.61
C ALA A 88 3.02 -8.14 36.47
N GLY A 89 4.08 -7.36 36.26
CA GLY A 89 5.28 -7.36 37.08
C GLY A 89 5.00 -7.03 38.54
N LEU A 90 4.26 -5.94 38.82
CA LEU A 90 3.88 -5.55 40.19
C LEU A 90 3.03 -6.61 40.91
N LEU A 91 2.16 -7.31 40.18
CA LEU A 91 1.35 -8.40 40.74
C LEU A 91 2.18 -9.66 41.03
N ALA A 92 3.21 -9.91 40.23
CA ALA A 92 4.09 -11.06 40.38
C ALA A 92 5.24 -10.83 41.38
N ASP A 93 5.50 -9.59 41.78
CA ASP A 93 6.57 -9.21 42.70
C ASP A 93 6.25 -9.67 44.14
N PRO A 94 6.97 -10.68 44.68
CA PRO A 94 6.73 -11.22 46.02
C PRO A 94 7.29 -10.33 47.13
N ASP A 95 8.24 -9.45 46.82
CA ASP A 95 8.93 -8.60 47.79
C ASP A 95 8.16 -7.30 48.05
N LEU A 96 7.16 -7.01 47.21
CA LEU A 96 6.30 -5.85 47.37
C LEU A 96 5.21 -6.09 48.42
N ASP A 97 5.12 -5.16 49.37
CA ASP A 97 4.01 -5.08 50.32
C ASP A 97 2.67 -4.86 49.57
N SER A 98 1.56 -5.34 50.15
CA SER A 98 0.23 -5.27 49.56
C SER A 98 -0.25 -3.82 49.34
N ASP A 99 0.05 -2.92 50.26
CA ASP A 99 -0.36 -1.52 50.20
C ASP A 99 0.45 -0.76 49.16
N GLU A 100 1.78 -0.97 49.13
CA GLU A 100 2.65 -0.46 48.08
C GLU A 100 2.25 -0.99 46.69
N ARG A 101 1.91 -2.27 46.56
CA ARG A 101 1.45 -2.88 45.30
C ARG A 101 0.20 -2.21 44.79
N THR A 102 -0.78 -2.02 45.67
CA THR A 102 -2.05 -1.36 45.33
C THR A 102 -1.81 0.10 44.93
N SER A 103 -0.96 0.82 45.66
CA SER A 103 -0.61 2.21 45.35
C SER A 103 0.07 2.35 43.98
N ARG A 104 1.07 1.49 43.69
CA ARG A 104 1.78 1.52 42.40
C ARG A 104 0.87 1.15 41.23
N ILE A 105 0.06 0.10 41.35
CA ILE A 105 -0.92 -0.29 40.31
C ILE A 105 -1.92 0.85 40.05
N SER A 106 -2.40 1.52 41.09
CA SER A 106 -3.32 2.65 40.95
C SER A 106 -2.72 3.81 40.13
N ARG A 107 -1.41 4.06 40.25
CA ARG A 107 -0.70 5.11 39.49
C ARG A 107 -0.57 4.82 38.00
N LEU A 108 -0.67 3.56 37.57
CA LEU A 108 -0.63 3.18 36.15
C LEU A 108 -1.88 3.66 35.37
N GLY A 109 -2.95 3.99 36.08
CA GLY A 109 -4.21 4.47 35.49
C GLY A 109 -5.00 3.36 34.78
N LYS A 110 -5.62 3.69 33.65
CA LYS A 110 -6.41 2.72 32.88
C LYS A 110 -5.50 1.72 32.18
N ILE A 111 -5.67 0.44 32.51
CA ILE A 111 -4.89 -0.67 31.99
C ILE A 111 -5.79 -1.51 31.08
N ASP A 112 -5.23 -1.87 29.93
CA ASP A 112 -5.88 -2.68 28.92
C ASP A 112 -5.19 -4.07 28.92
N PRO A 113 -5.81 -5.11 29.50
CA PRO A 113 -5.16 -6.40 29.68
C PRO A 113 -4.90 -7.13 28.36
N GLY A 114 -5.67 -6.85 27.30
CA GLY A 114 -5.49 -7.45 25.98
C GLY A 114 -4.36 -6.82 25.16
N ALA A 115 -3.86 -5.65 25.58
CA ALA A 115 -2.92 -4.87 24.77
C ALA A 115 -1.58 -5.58 24.48
N ILE A 116 -1.14 -6.50 25.36
CA ILE A 116 0.10 -7.26 25.14
C ILE A 116 -0.08 -8.23 23.95
N GLU A 117 -1.22 -8.93 23.91
CA GLU A 117 -1.54 -9.88 22.86
C GLU A 117 -1.80 -9.15 21.54
N GLU A 118 -2.61 -8.10 21.57
CA GLU A 118 -2.88 -7.24 20.39
C GLU A 118 -1.58 -6.63 19.81
N GLU A 119 -0.64 -6.19 20.66
CA GLU A 119 0.65 -5.70 20.20
C GLU A 119 1.45 -6.81 19.49
N SER A 120 1.47 -8.01 20.08
CA SER A 120 2.18 -9.16 19.52
C SER A 120 1.60 -9.58 18.16
N GLU A 121 0.27 -9.69 18.07
CA GLU A 121 -0.43 -10.02 16.83
C GLU A 121 -0.19 -8.97 15.73
N ALA A 122 -0.20 -7.69 16.09
CA ALA A 122 0.07 -6.62 15.14
C ALA A 122 1.49 -6.69 14.58
N ARG A 123 2.49 -7.06 15.42
CA ARG A 123 3.89 -7.26 14.99
C ARG A 123 4.03 -8.48 14.09
N GLU A 124 3.44 -9.61 14.48
CA GLU A 124 3.45 -10.83 13.66
C GLU A 124 2.82 -10.57 12.29
N ARG A 125 1.69 -9.87 12.27
CA ARG A 125 1.01 -9.50 11.02
C ARG A 125 1.82 -8.53 10.17
N LEU A 126 2.55 -7.59 10.78
CA LEU A 126 3.46 -6.71 10.07
C LEU A 126 4.55 -7.52 9.37
N ASP A 127 5.21 -8.42 10.10
CA ASP A 127 6.26 -9.27 9.55
C ASP A 127 5.73 -10.19 8.44
N GLN A 128 4.57 -10.81 8.65
CA GLN A 128 3.92 -11.64 7.64
C GLN A 128 3.68 -10.86 6.34
N LYS A 129 3.18 -9.61 6.42
CA LYS A 129 2.94 -8.79 5.21
C LYS A 129 4.22 -8.35 4.52
N VAL A 130 5.29 -8.08 5.27
CA VAL A 130 6.59 -7.81 4.69
C VAL A 130 7.15 -9.05 3.99
N ASP A 131 7.06 -10.22 4.61
CA ASP A 131 7.56 -11.48 4.05
C ASP A 131 6.75 -11.92 2.81
N GLU A 132 5.42 -11.71 2.81
CA GLU A 132 4.57 -11.90 1.63
C GLU A 132 5.05 -11.07 0.43
N LEU A 133 5.38 -9.79 0.65
CA LEU A 133 5.92 -8.93 -0.41
C LEU A 133 7.33 -9.33 -0.82
N ALA A 134 8.19 -9.68 0.13
CA ALA A 134 9.54 -10.15 -0.15
C ALA A 134 9.52 -11.43 -1.01
N GLY A 135 8.61 -12.37 -0.73
CA GLY A 135 8.43 -13.58 -1.53
C GLY A 135 7.92 -13.34 -2.95
N ARG A 136 7.31 -12.18 -3.22
CA ARG A 136 6.88 -11.76 -4.56
C ARG A 136 7.97 -11.05 -5.35
N ALA A 137 9.02 -10.57 -4.70
CA ALA A 137 10.05 -9.74 -5.33
C ALA A 137 10.85 -10.53 -6.36
N ARG A 138 11.05 -9.91 -7.52
CA ARG A 138 11.78 -10.50 -8.65
C ARG A 138 13.04 -9.70 -8.95
N PRO A 139 14.25 -10.25 -8.70
CA PRO A 139 15.49 -9.60 -9.09
C PRO A 139 15.63 -9.39 -10.61
N ASP A 140 14.91 -10.19 -11.40
CA ASP A 140 14.86 -10.18 -12.88
C ASP A 140 13.75 -9.27 -13.46
N TRP A 141 13.21 -8.34 -12.66
CA TRP A 141 12.05 -7.50 -13.03
C TRP A 141 12.27 -6.65 -14.29
N ASP A 142 13.52 -6.27 -14.61
CA ASP A 142 13.85 -5.34 -15.69
C ASP A 142 14.05 -6.02 -17.05
N THR A 143 13.86 -7.34 -17.12
CA THR A 143 13.88 -8.08 -18.39
C THR A 143 12.70 -7.65 -19.30
N PRO A 144 12.92 -7.52 -20.62
CA PRO A 144 11.85 -7.12 -21.55
C PRO A 144 10.61 -8.01 -21.48
N GLU A 145 10.80 -9.32 -21.31
CA GLU A 145 9.73 -10.30 -21.20
C GLU A 145 8.86 -10.04 -19.98
N ARG A 146 9.47 -9.76 -18.82
CA ARG A 146 8.75 -9.46 -17.57
C ARG A 146 8.03 -8.13 -17.61
N LEU A 147 8.68 -7.09 -18.16
CA LEU A 147 8.03 -5.79 -18.31
C LEU A 147 6.84 -5.87 -19.27
N SER A 148 6.95 -6.67 -20.32
CA SER A 148 5.83 -6.95 -21.23
C SER A 148 4.70 -7.69 -20.52
N GLU A 149 4.99 -8.79 -19.81
CA GLU A 149 4.01 -9.55 -19.03
C GLU A 149 3.30 -8.67 -18.00
N LEU A 150 4.06 -7.88 -17.24
CA LEU A 150 3.52 -6.95 -16.25
C LEU A 150 2.63 -5.90 -16.89
N ALA A 151 3.05 -5.32 -18.02
CA ALA A 151 2.23 -4.35 -18.75
C ALA A 151 0.87 -4.96 -19.13
N HIS A 152 0.84 -6.21 -19.62
CA HIS A 152 -0.40 -6.91 -19.96
C HIS A 152 -1.29 -7.20 -18.74
N THR A 153 -0.69 -7.56 -17.60
CA THR A 153 -1.42 -7.78 -16.35
C THR A 153 -1.99 -6.49 -15.78
N LEU A 154 -1.25 -5.38 -15.87
CA LEU A 154 -1.67 -4.07 -15.37
C LEU A 154 -2.63 -3.32 -16.30
N LEU A 155 -2.86 -3.81 -17.53
CA LEU A 155 -3.89 -3.25 -18.40
C LEU A 155 -5.27 -3.38 -17.74
N PRO A 156 -6.10 -2.32 -17.77
CA PRO A 156 -7.43 -2.36 -17.21
C PRO A 156 -8.25 -3.48 -17.84
N CYS A 157 -9.12 -4.11 -17.06
CA CYS A 157 -9.99 -5.12 -17.64
C CYS A 157 -11.01 -4.47 -18.59
N GLY A 158 -11.53 -5.22 -19.56
CA GLY A 158 -12.46 -4.66 -20.55
C GLY A 158 -13.72 -4.02 -19.93
N LYS A 159 -14.16 -4.49 -18.74
CA LYS A 159 -15.25 -3.86 -17.96
C LYS A 159 -14.89 -2.46 -17.48
N GLU A 160 -13.66 -2.24 -17.01
CA GLU A 160 -13.20 -0.92 -16.58
C GLU A 160 -13.11 0.05 -17.75
N VAL A 161 -12.57 -0.40 -18.89
CA VAL A 161 -12.52 0.39 -20.13
C VAL A 161 -13.93 0.81 -20.57
N GLN A 162 -14.89 -0.13 -20.55
CA GLN A 162 -16.30 0.18 -20.84
C GLN A 162 -16.93 1.16 -19.84
N ARG A 163 -16.58 1.06 -18.55
CA ARG A 163 -17.07 1.98 -17.51
C ARG A 163 -16.56 3.39 -17.74
N GLU A 164 -15.28 3.56 -18.05
CA GLU A 164 -14.72 4.88 -18.35
C GLU A 164 -15.29 5.44 -19.67
N ALA A 165 -15.54 4.60 -20.67
CA ALA A 165 -16.27 5.00 -21.88
C ALA A 165 -17.67 5.53 -21.55
N ALA A 166 -18.41 4.86 -20.67
CA ALA A 166 -19.73 5.30 -20.23
C ALA A 166 -19.68 6.63 -19.44
N ARG A 167 -18.67 6.81 -18.57
CA ARG A 167 -18.44 8.08 -17.86
C ARG A 167 -18.16 9.22 -18.82
N LEU A 168 -17.30 8.99 -19.81
CA LEU A 168 -17.01 9.98 -20.85
C LEU A 168 -18.29 10.38 -21.60
N ARG A 169 -19.11 9.42 -22.03
CA ARG A 169 -20.42 9.73 -22.67
C ARG A 169 -21.33 10.55 -21.78
N SER A 170 -21.44 10.18 -20.51
CA SER A 170 -22.27 10.90 -19.54
C SER A 170 -21.81 12.35 -19.36
N SER A 171 -20.50 12.58 -19.22
CA SER A 171 -19.93 13.92 -19.09
C SER A 171 -20.16 14.80 -20.33
N LEU A 172 -20.23 14.20 -21.52
CA LEU A 172 -20.45 14.93 -22.78
C LEU A 172 -21.93 15.21 -23.09
N GLN A 173 -22.87 14.61 -22.36
CA GLN A 173 -24.29 14.60 -22.72
C GLN A 173 -24.86 16.02 -22.92
N ALA A 174 -24.53 16.96 -22.02
CA ALA A 174 -25.00 18.34 -22.12
C ALA A 174 -24.41 19.08 -23.34
N ALA A 175 -23.10 18.93 -23.59
CA ALA A 175 -22.44 19.55 -24.74
C ALA A 175 -22.98 18.97 -26.07
N ALA A 176 -23.20 17.66 -26.11
CA ALA A 176 -23.78 16.98 -27.27
C ALA A 176 -25.23 17.39 -27.55
N ALA A 177 -26.02 17.70 -26.51
CA ALA A 177 -27.37 18.21 -26.69
C ALA A 177 -27.39 19.63 -27.27
N LEU A 178 -26.41 20.46 -26.93
CA LEU A 178 -26.32 21.85 -27.38
C LEU A 178 -25.70 22.00 -28.77
N ALA A 179 -24.64 21.24 -29.06
CA ALA A 179 -23.89 21.34 -30.30
C ALA A 179 -23.43 19.95 -30.80
N PRO A 180 -24.35 19.11 -31.30
CA PRO A 180 -24.04 17.72 -31.70
C PRO A 180 -23.08 17.63 -32.89
N ASN A 181 -22.95 18.69 -33.68
CA ASN A 181 -22.06 18.76 -34.84
C ASN A 181 -20.74 19.47 -34.54
N ASP A 182 -20.53 19.90 -33.30
CA ASP A 182 -19.25 20.47 -32.91
C ASP A 182 -18.13 19.41 -33.09
N PRO A 183 -17.02 19.75 -33.76
CA PRO A 183 -15.94 18.81 -34.03
C PRO A 183 -15.34 18.17 -32.76
N GLN A 184 -15.22 18.92 -31.66
CA GLN A 184 -14.66 18.39 -30.41
C GLN A 184 -15.63 17.42 -29.74
N VAL A 185 -16.93 17.74 -29.73
CA VAL A 185 -17.98 16.84 -29.21
C VAL A 185 -17.97 15.51 -29.97
N ARG A 186 -17.92 15.56 -31.30
CA ARG A 186 -17.84 14.35 -32.14
C ARG A 186 -16.59 13.53 -31.85
N GLN A 187 -15.42 14.18 -31.77
CA GLN A 187 -14.16 13.49 -31.46
C GLN A 187 -14.23 12.73 -30.12
N PHE A 188 -14.79 13.34 -29.08
CA PHE A 188 -14.91 12.67 -27.78
C PHE A 188 -15.99 11.56 -27.77
N GLN A 189 -17.07 11.71 -28.54
CA GLN A 189 -18.06 10.65 -28.74
C GLN A 189 -17.45 9.44 -29.45
N ASP A 190 -16.67 9.67 -30.51
CA ASP A 190 -15.97 8.62 -31.25
C ASP A 190 -14.95 7.90 -30.36
N LEU A 191 -14.19 8.65 -29.55
CA LEU A 191 -13.27 8.07 -28.57
C LEU A 191 -14.01 7.18 -27.57
N ALA A 192 -15.16 7.62 -27.05
CA ALA A 192 -15.96 6.81 -26.14
C ALA A 192 -16.52 5.54 -26.80
N GLU A 193 -16.82 5.58 -28.10
CA GLU A 193 -17.24 4.39 -28.86
C GLU A 193 -16.08 3.42 -29.11
N GLN A 194 -14.90 3.94 -29.46
CA GLN A 194 -13.68 3.15 -29.60
C GLN A 194 -13.31 2.46 -28.29
N MET A 195 -13.32 3.18 -27.16
CA MET A 195 -13.06 2.61 -25.84
C MET A 195 -14.07 1.51 -25.48
N HIS A 196 -15.36 1.73 -25.74
CA HIS A 196 -16.39 0.73 -25.47
C HIS A 196 -16.21 -0.54 -26.30
N THR A 197 -15.88 -0.39 -27.58
CA THR A 197 -15.60 -1.51 -28.48
C THR A 197 -14.32 -2.25 -28.08
N LEU A 198 -13.24 -1.54 -27.78
CA LEU A 198 -12.00 -2.11 -27.25
C LEU A 198 -12.28 -2.95 -25.98
N GLY A 199 -13.03 -2.40 -25.04
CA GLY A 199 -13.38 -3.13 -23.82
C GLY A 199 -14.23 -4.39 -24.06
N ARG A 200 -15.05 -4.43 -25.13
CA ARG A 200 -15.78 -5.66 -25.55
C ARG A 200 -14.82 -6.69 -26.15
N THR A 201 -13.87 -6.28 -26.98
CA THR A 201 -12.85 -7.18 -27.56
C THR A 201 -12.00 -7.81 -26.46
N MET A 202 -11.51 -6.99 -25.52
CA MET A 202 -10.71 -7.45 -24.38
C MET A 202 -11.46 -8.45 -23.47
N GLN A 203 -12.79 -8.41 -23.43
CA GLN A 203 -13.62 -9.38 -22.69
C GLN A 203 -13.80 -10.72 -23.41
N ARG A 204 -13.58 -10.77 -24.73
CA ARG A 204 -13.71 -12.00 -25.53
C ARG A 204 -12.39 -12.80 -25.60
N GLU A 205 -11.27 -12.12 -25.40
CA GLU A 205 -9.92 -12.68 -25.49
C GLU A 205 -9.36 -13.14 -24.13
N ARG A 206 -10.08 -12.91 -23.03
CA ARG A 206 -9.76 -13.38 -21.67
C ARG A 206 -10.80 -14.39 -21.22
#